data_AF-A0A183PTV4-F1
#
_entry.id   AF-A0A183PTV4-F1
#
_cell.length_a   1.000
_cell.length_b   1.000
_cell.length_c   1.000
_cell.angle_alpha   90.00
_cell.angle_beta   90.00
_cell.angle_gamma   90.00
#
_symmetry.space_group_name_H-M   'P 1'
#
loop_
_entity.id
_entity.type
_entity.pdbx_description
1 polymer ?
#
loop_
_entity_poly.entity_id
_entity_poly.type
_entity_poly.pdbx_seq_one_letter_code
_entity_poly.pdbx_strand_id
1 'polypeptide(L)'
;MAIRQIKSGKASGPDNIPDEALKSDIEVTKNMLYLLFRKIWKEEQVPMNWNEGHLIKIPKKGDLNKCENYRGITLLSIPGKVFNSVTELDERCSRRPTSRSTSWIP
;
A
#
# COMPACT_ATOMS: atom_id res chain seq x y z
N MET A 1 10.76 7.14 2.88
CA MET A 1 9.50 7.56 2.23
C MET A 1 8.82 6.33 1.65
N ALA A 2 7.51 6.15 1.85
CA ALA A 2 6.77 4.94 1.48
C ALA A 2 6.94 4.55 0.00
N ILE A 3 6.96 5.54 -0.91
CA ILE A 3 7.14 5.31 -2.36
C ILE A 3 8.46 4.57 -2.68
N ARG A 4 9.56 4.92 -1.98
CA ARG A 4 10.86 4.25 -2.17
C ARG A 4 10.88 2.80 -1.66
N GLN A 5 9.93 2.41 -0.82
CA GLN A 5 9.86 1.06 -0.26
C GLN A 5 9.04 0.10 -1.13
N ILE A 6 8.37 0.61 -2.17
CA ILE A 6 7.63 -0.23 -3.13
C ILE A 6 8.62 -1.10 -3.90
N LYS A 7 8.40 -2.41 -3.92
CA LYS A 7 9.23 -3.35 -4.72
C LYS A 7 8.95 -3.17 -6.21
N SER A 8 9.99 -3.26 -7.05
CA SER A 8 9.84 -3.16 -8.51
C SER A 8 9.35 -4.46 -9.16
N GLY A 9 8.77 -4.35 -10.36
CA GLY A 9 8.30 -5.49 -11.13
C GLY A 9 7.06 -6.15 -10.52
N LYS A 10 6.20 -5.35 -9.89
CA LYS A 10 4.92 -5.83 -9.36
C LYS A 10 3.84 -5.60 -10.40
N ALA A 11 2.95 -6.59 -10.53
CA ALA A 11 1.75 -6.43 -11.34
C ALA A 11 0.86 -5.35 -10.72
N SER A 12 0.27 -4.52 -11.58
CA SER A 12 -0.68 -3.48 -11.19
C SER A 12 -1.94 -4.07 -10.56
N GLY A 13 -2.54 -3.32 -9.65
CA GLY A 13 -3.83 -3.68 -9.07
C GLY A 13 -5.00 -3.38 -10.01
N PRO A 14 -6.23 -3.41 -9.50
CA PRO A 14 -7.45 -3.06 -10.26
C PRO A 14 -7.43 -1.64 -10.86
N ASP A 15 -6.60 -0.75 -10.32
CA ASP A 15 -6.38 0.61 -10.81
C ASP A 15 -5.48 0.70 -12.05
N ASN A 16 -4.83 -0.41 -12.44
CA ASN A 16 -3.88 -0.48 -13.55
C ASN A 16 -2.69 0.49 -13.42
N ILE A 17 -2.37 0.93 -12.20
CA ILE A 17 -1.22 1.81 -11.94
C ILE A 17 0.00 0.93 -11.63
N PRO A 18 1.04 0.91 -12.47
CA PRO A 18 2.27 0.13 -12.22
C PRO A 18 3.17 0.82 -11.19
N ASP A 19 4.06 0.06 -10.57
CA ASP A 19 4.93 0.62 -9.53
C ASP A 19 6.01 1.56 -10.10
N GLU A 20 6.38 1.34 -11.36
CA GLU A 20 7.28 2.16 -12.13
C GLU A 20 6.72 3.57 -12.33
N ALA A 21 5.40 3.72 -12.49
CA ALA A 21 4.77 5.03 -12.61
C ALA A 21 5.00 5.87 -11.35
N LEU A 22 4.86 5.25 -10.17
CA LEU A 22 5.08 5.94 -8.88
C LEU A 22 6.55 6.25 -8.60
N LYS A 23 7.48 5.54 -9.26
CA LYS A 23 8.92 5.73 -9.09
C LYS A 23 9.55 6.63 -10.15
N SER A 24 8.86 6.85 -11.28
CA SER A 24 9.37 7.61 -12.43
C SER A 24 9.77 9.04 -12.05
N ASP A 25 8.88 9.76 -11.37
CA ASP A 25 9.14 11.06 -10.78
C ASP A 25 8.60 11.10 -9.34
N ILE A 26 9.50 10.97 -8.38
CA ILE A 26 9.14 10.86 -6.96
C ILE A 26 8.53 12.16 -6.44
N GLU A 27 9.01 13.34 -6.87
CA GLU A 27 8.51 14.62 -6.34
C GLU A 27 7.14 14.95 -6.92
N VAL A 28 6.93 14.73 -8.21
CA VAL A 28 5.60 14.89 -8.84
C VAL A 28 4.62 13.89 -8.24
N THR A 29 5.00 12.62 -8.15
CA THR A 29 4.14 11.56 -7.58
C THR A 29 3.79 11.87 -6.12
N LYS A 30 4.76 12.33 -5.32
CA LYS A 30 4.54 12.74 -3.94
C LYS A 30 3.51 13.85 -3.84
N ASN A 31 3.61 14.88 -4.67
CA ASN A 31 2.68 16.00 -4.65
C ASN A 31 1.26 15.55 -5.05
N MET A 32 1.13 14.71 -6.08
CA MET A 32 -0.16 14.13 -6.48
C MET A 32 -0.77 13.26 -5.37
N LEU A 33 0.00 12.33 -4.80
CA LEU A 33 -0.47 11.47 -3.71
C LEU A 33 -0.81 12.28 -2.46
N TYR A 34 -0.05 13.32 -2.14
CA TYR A 34 -0.35 14.20 -1.01
C TYR A 34 -1.71 14.90 -1.17
N LEU A 35 -1.99 15.46 -2.35
CA LEU A 35 -3.29 16.08 -2.64
C LEU A 35 -4.43 15.06 -2.55
N LEU A 36 -4.21 13.85 -3.09
CA LEU A 36 -5.18 12.76 -3.03
C LEU A 36 -5.46 12.33 -1.58
N PHE A 37 -4.42 12.07 -0.80
CA PHE A 37 -4.54 11.65 0.60
C PHE A 37 -5.19 12.74 1.45
N ARG A 38 -4.88 14.01 1.21
CA ARG A 38 -5.54 15.13 1.88
C ARG A 38 -7.04 15.17 1.56
N LYS A 39 -7.43 14.86 0.33
CA LYS A 39 -8.85 14.78 -0.06
C LYS A 39 -9.53 13.61 0.65
N ILE A 40 -8.94 12.43 0.61
CA ILE A 40 -9.43 11.23 1.32
C ILE A 40 -9.59 11.51 2.82
N TRP A 41 -8.61 12.18 3.44
CA TRP A 41 -8.65 12.52 4.86
C TRP A 41 -9.78 13.49 5.21
N LYS A 42 -10.08 14.45 4.34
CA LYS A 42 -11.15 15.44 4.55
C LYS A 42 -12.54 14.86 4.32
N GLU A 43 -12.67 14.01 3.31
CA GLU A 43 -13.96 13.46 2.87
C GLU A 43 -14.26 12.10 3.52
N GLU A 44 -13.29 11.51 4.23
CA GLU A 44 -13.33 10.16 4.80
C GLU A 44 -13.71 9.06 3.79
N GLN A 45 -13.47 9.32 2.51
CA GLN A 45 -13.82 8.44 1.40
C GLN A 45 -12.58 7.94 0.68
N VAL A 46 -12.34 6.64 0.76
CA VAL A 46 -11.28 5.95 0.03
C VAL A 46 -11.83 5.48 -1.32
N PRO A 47 -11.07 5.57 -2.43
CA PRO A 47 -11.49 5.02 -3.72
C PRO A 47 -11.85 3.54 -3.61
N MET A 48 -12.98 3.14 -4.18
CA MET A 48 -13.49 1.76 -4.09
C MET A 48 -12.47 0.73 -4.63
N ASN A 49 -11.75 1.09 -5.69
CA ASN A 49 -10.71 0.26 -6.31
C ASN A 49 -9.51 -0.04 -5.37
N TRP A 50 -9.37 0.67 -4.25
CA TRP A 50 -8.34 0.40 -3.25
C TRP A 50 -8.77 -0.63 -2.21
N ASN A 51 -10.09 -0.81 -2.04
CA ASN A 51 -10.69 -1.84 -1.18
C ASN A 51 -10.87 -3.17 -1.93
N GLU A 52 -10.80 -3.13 -3.26
CA GLU A 52 -10.93 -4.31 -4.10
C GLU A 52 -9.56 -4.87 -4.51
N GLY A 53 -9.52 -6.19 -4.76
CA GLY A 53 -8.35 -6.88 -5.26
C GLY A 53 -8.72 -7.86 -6.35
N HIS A 54 -7.86 -7.99 -7.37
CA HIS A 54 -8.10 -8.93 -8.46
C HIS A 54 -7.51 -10.30 -8.10
N LEU A 55 -8.36 -11.33 -8.00
CA LEU A 55 -7.93 -12.70 -7.72
C LEU A 55 -7.48 -13.41 -9.01
N ILE A 56 -6.19 -13.70 -9.10
CA ILE A 56 -5.60 -14.42 -10.22
C ILE A 56 -5.22 -15.82 -9.78
N LYS A 57 -5.56 -16.81 -10.61
CA LYS A 57 -5.15 -18.21 -10.44
C LYS A 57 -3.84 -18.45 -11.18
N ILE A 58 -2.78 -18.76 -10.44
CA ILE A 58 -1.48 -19.16 -11.01
C ILE A 58 -1.43 -20.69 -11.05
N PRO A 59 -1.24 -21.31 -12.23
CA PRO A 59 -1.07 -22.75 -12.31
C PRO A 59 0.25 -23.19 -11.66
N LYS A 60 0.20 -24.26 -10.86
CA LYS A 60 1.36 -25.00 -10.36
C LYS A 60 1.63 -26.17 -11.31
N LYS A 61 2.79 -26.81 -11.13
CA LYS A 61 3.12 -28.05 -11.84
C LYS A 61 2.14 -29.15 -11.45
N GLY A 62 1.59 -29.87 -12.43
CA GLY A 62 0.64 -30.96 -12.24
C GLY A 62 -0.48 -30.94 -13.27
N ASP A 63 -1.55 -31.67 -12.98
CA ASP A 63 -2.76 -31.71 -13.81
C ASP A 63 -3.59 -30.43 -13.65
N LEU A 64 -3.76 -29.69 -14.74
CA LEU A 64 -4.48 -28.41 -14.76
C LEU A 64 -6.00 -28.55 -14.57
N ASN A 65 -6.54 -29.77 -14.59
CA ASN A 65 -7.95 -30.03 -14.30
C ASN A 65 -8.26 -30.08 -12.81
N LYS A 66 -7.25 -30.20 -11.94
CA LYS A 66 -7.43 -30.24 -10.48
C LYS A 66 -7.28 -28.85 -9.87
N CYS A 67 -8.29 -28.42 -9.12
CA CYS A 67 -8.31 -27.10 -8.45
C CYS A 67 -7.11 -26.89 -7.52
N GLU A 68 -6.65 -27.94 -6.83
CA GLU A 68 -5.51 -27.94 -5.89
C GLU A 68 -4.18 -27.52 -6.55
N ASN A 69 -4.07 -27.74 -7.86
CA ASN A 69 -2.90 -27.37 -8.65
C ASN A 69 -2.88 -25.88 -9.03
N TYR A 70 -3.76 -25.06 -8.48
CA TYR A 70 -3.70 -23.61 -8.61
C TYR A 70 -3.29 -22.93 -7.30
N ARG A 71 -2.62 -21.79 -7.43
CA ARG A 71 -2.36 -20.85 -6.34
C ARG A 71 -3.13 -19.57 -6.63
N GLY A 72 -4.02 -19.17 -5.72
CA GLY A 72 -4.59 -17.83 -5.76
C GLY A 72 -3.55 -16.78 -5.36
N ILE A 73 -3.46 -15.70 -6.12
CA ILE A 73 -2.82 -14.45 -5.70
C ILE A 73 -3.83 -13.31 -5.85
N THR A 74 -3.80 -12.36 -4.92
CA THR A 74 -4.62 -11.15 -5.02
C THR A 74 -3.73 -9.98 -5.40
N LEU A 75 -4.04 -9.32 -6.51
CA LEU A 75 -3.42 -8.06 -6.89
C LEU A 75 -4.18 -6.90 -6.23
N LEU A 76 -3.45 -6.04 -5.55
CA LEU A 76 -3.99 -4.88 -4.83
C LEU A 76 -3.48 -3.59 -5.47
N SER A 77 -4.25 -2.51 -5.32
CA SER A 77 -3.83 -1.17 -5.72
C SER A 77 -2.49 -0.78 -5.08
N ILE A 78 -1.55 -0.32 -5.91
CA ILE A 78 -0.24 0.13 -5.45
C ILE A 78 -0.35 1.45 -4.66
N PRO A 79 -1.01 2.51 -5.15
CA PRO A 79 -1.24 3.71 -4.36
C PRO A 79 -2.06 3.45 -3.10
N GLY A 80 -3.02 2.51 -3.11
CA GLY A 80 -3.73 2.07 -1.90
C GLY A 80 -2.80 1.45 -0.85
N LYS A 81 -1.83 0.63 -1.27
CA LYS A 81 -0.80 0.11 -0.36
C LYS A 81 0.11 1.21 0.20
N VAL A 82 0.43 2.22 -0.61
CA VAL A 82 1.19 3.39 -0.12
C VAL A 82 0.38 4.16 0.91
N PHE A 83 -0.92 4.38 0.67
CA PHE A 83 -1.82 5.02 1.62
C PHE A 83 -1.82 4.31 2.97
N ASN A 84 -2.09 2.99 2.98
CA ASN A 84 -2.09 2.20 4.21
C ASN A 84 -0.75 2.26 4.95
N SER A 85 0.37 2.24 4.22
CA SER A 85 1.69 2.37 4.86
C SER A 85 1.92 3.73 5.50
N VAL A 86 1.30 4.80 4.98
CA VAL A 86 1.42 6.15 5.54
C VAL A 86 0.50 6.32 6.74
N THR A 87 -0.72 5.78 6.69
CA THR A 87 -1.67 5.83 7.83
C THR A 87 -1.20 4.98 9.01
N GLU A 88 -0.66 3.78 8.77
CA GLU A 88 -0.08 2.94 9.82
C GLU A 88 1.13 3.61 10.52
N LEU A 89 1.93 4.38 9.76
CA LEU A 89 3.05 5.14 10.32
C LEU A 89 2.58 6.26 11.26
N ASP A 90 1.48 6.93 10.92
CA ASP A 90 0.87 7.98 11.73
C ASP A 90 0.34 7.41 13.06
N GLU A 91 -0.43 6.31 13.00
CA GLU A 91 -0.90 5.62 14.22
C GLU A 91 0.26 5.18 15.13
N ARG A 92 1.32 4.62 14.54
CA ARG A 92 2.50 4.20 15.29
C ARG A 92 3.24 5.39 15.90
N CYS A 93 3.23 6.55 15.24
CA CYS A 93 3.82 7.77 15.78
C CYS A 93 2.99 8.31 16.95
N SER A 94 1.66 8.30 16.81
CA SER A 94 0.73 8.71 17.88
C SER A 94 0.77 7.80 19.11
N ARG A 95 1.15 6.52 18.95
CA ARG A 95 1.31 5.56 20.06
C ARG A 95 2.70 5.58 20.70
N ARG A 96 3.63 6.43 20.27
CA ARG A 96 4.91 6.56 20.99
C ARG A 96 4.63 7.11 22.39
N PRO A 97 5.01 6.42 23.48
CA PRO A 97 4.97 7.04 24.79
C PRO A 97 5.90 8.25 24.75
N THR A 98 5.37 9.42 25.11
CA THR A 98 6.21 10.58 25.41
C THR A 98 7.30 10.10 26.35
N SER A 99 8.55 10.33 25.95
CA SER A 99 9.74 9.95 26.71
C SER A 99 9.51 10.32 28.17
N ARG A 100 9.34 9.31 29.02
CA ARG A 100 9.18 9.49 30.46
C ARG A 100 10.48 10.15 30.92
N SER A 101 10.38 11.41 31.33
CA SER A 101 11.47 12.18 31.92
C SER A 101 12.22 11.30 32.91
N THR A 102 13.48 11.00 32.63
CA THR A 102 14.40 10.46 33.63
C THR A 102 14.77 11.61 34.56
N SER A 103 13.83 11.96 35.43
CA SER A 103 14.06 12.82 36.59
C SER A 103 13.58 12.05 37.81
N TRP A 104 14.48 11.25 38.37
CA TRP A 104 14.45 10.91 39.78
C TRP A 104 15.82 11.28 40.36
N ILE A 105 15.79 12.38 41.11
CA ILE A 105 16.72 12.82 42.16
C ILE A 105 15.95 12.55 43.49
N PRO A 106 16.58 12.35 44.66
CA PRO A 106 18.00 12.15 44.97
C PRO A 106 18.34 10.72 45.42
#